data_AF-D3RSN0-F1
#
_entry.id   AF-D3RSN0-F1
#
_cell.length_a   1.000
_cell.length_b   1.000
_cell.length_c   1.000
_cell.angle_alpha   90.00
_cell.angle_beta   90.00
_cell.angle_gamma   90.00
#
_symmetry.space_group_name_H-M   'P 1'
#
loop_
_entity.id
_entity.type
_entity.pdbx_description
1 polymer ?
#
loop_
_entity_poly.entity_id
_entity_poly.type
_entity_poly.pdbx_seq_one_letter_code
_entity_poly.pdbx_strand_id
1 'polypeptide(L)' 'MTWHAPNPSIHTDTQTQMLKLSEILVANQDLESFDELIPLVQAVARSGERFFRMDVKPPYPDTPENWEDRLEAAFSGLLR' A
#
# COMPACT_ATOMS: atom_id res chain seq x y z
N MET A 1 -48.06 6.83 -11.36
CA MET A 1 -46.78 6.29 -11.89
C MET A 1 -45.66 6.75 -10.98
N THR A 2 -45.07 5.86 -10.17
CA THR A 2 -43.94 6.20 -9.29
C THR A 2 -42.64 6.01 -10.08
N TRP A 3 -41.94 7.11 -10.35
CA TRP A 3 -40.60 7.09 -10.94
C TRP A 3 -39.63 6.46 -9.93
N HIS A 4 -39.05 5.31 -10.25
CA HIS A 4 -37.87 4.79 -9.55
C HIS A 4 -36.63 5.41 -10.21
N ALA A 5 -35.90 6.26 -9.47
CA ALA A 5 -34.57 6.67 -9.88
C ALA A 5 -33.63 5.44 -9.85
N PRO A 6 -32.78 5.21 -10.86
CA PRO A 6 -31.72 4.22 -10.75
C PRO A 6 -30.73 4.69 -9.68
N ASN A 7 -30.51 3.81 -8.70
CA ASN A 7 -29.50 3.90 -7.66
C ASN A 7 -28.12 4.27 -8.29
N PRO A 8 -27.42 5.34 -7.84
CA PRO A 8 -26.07 5.58 -8.30
C PRO A 8 -25.21 4.40 -7.81
N SER A 9 -24.81 3.55 -8.76
CA SER A 9 -23.87 2.46 -8.53
C SER A 9 -22.73 2.97 -7.66
N ILE A 10 -22.71 2.46 -6.43
CA ILE A 10 -21.64 2.60 -5.46
C ILE A 10 -20.32 2.50 -6.22
N HIS A 11 -19.44 3.48 -6.01
CA HIS A 11 -18.08 3.49 -6.53
C HIS A 11 -17.48 2.09 -6.39
N THR A 12 -17.45 1.35 -7.50
CA THR A 12 -16.59 0.18 -7.62
C THR A 12 -15.18 0.75 -7.76
N ASP A 13 -14.59 1.15 -6.63
CA ASP A 13 -13.13 1.10 -6.53
C ASP A 13 -12.82 -0.37 -6.74
N THR A 14 -12.42 -0.67 -7.97
CA THR A 14 -11.96 -1.99 -8.34
C THR A 14 -10.70 -2.18 -7.52
N GLN A 15 -10.87 -2.81 -6.35
CA GLN A 15 -9.81 -3.25 -5.46
C GLN A 15 -8.96 -4.26 -6.24
N THR A 16 -8.12 -3.71 -7.10
CA THR A 16 -7.28 -4.42 -8.04
C THR A 16 -6.15 -4.94 -7.19
N GLN A 17 -6.24 -6.19 -6.74
CA GLN A 17 -5.18 -7.18 -6.47
C GLN A 17 -3.72 -6.66 -6.53
N MET A 18 -3.40 -5.61 -5.79
CA MET A 18 -2.12 -4.88 -5.84
C MET A 18 -1.97 -4.17 -4.50
N LEU A 19 -0.84 -4.41 -3.83
CA LEU A 19 -0.47 -3.69 -2.62
C LEU A 19 -0.10 -2.26 -2.99
N LYS A 20 -0.87 -1.27 -2.53
CA LYS A 20 -0.50 0.15 -2.65
C LYS A 20 0.17 0.63 -1.38
N LEU A 21 1.24 1.40 -1.53
CA LEU A 21 1.93 1.99 -0.39
C LEU A 21 1.01 2.95 0.37
N SER A 22 0.21 3.77 -0.32
CA SER A 22 -0.79 4.63 0.32
C SER A 22 -1.76 3.87 1.23
N GLU A 23 -2.20 2.67 0.84
CA GLU A 23 -3.09 1.85 1.67
C GLU A 23 -2.40 1.33 2.92
N ILE A 24 -1.12 0.93 2.83
CA ILE A 24 -0.33 0.54 4.01
C ILE A 24 -0.19 1.72 4.98
N LEU A 25 0.12 2.91 4.47
CA LEU A 25 0.27 4.12 5.28
C LEU A 25 -1.04 4.52 5.96
N VAL A 26 -2.16 4.43 5.23
CA VAL A 26 -3.50 4.74 5.78
C VAL A 26 -3.94 3.69 6.81
N ALA A 27 -3.59 2.42 6.61
CA ALA A 27 -3.91 1.35 7.57
C ALA A 27 -3.02 1.38 8.82
N ASN A 28 -1.81 1.95 8.72
CA ASN A 28 -0.81 1.98 9.79
C ASN A 28 -0.39 3.43 10.08
N GLN A 29 -1.36 4.25 10.50
CA GLN A 29 -1.17 5.68 10.74
C GLN A 29 -0.25 5.97 11.94
N ASP A 30 -0.08 4.99 12.82
CA ASP A 30 0.74 5.04 14.02
C ASP A 30 2.25 4.86 13.73
N LEU A 31 2.64 4.55 12.50
CA LEU A 31 4.05 4.45 12.12
C LEU A 31 4.69 5.84 12.13
N GLU A 32 5.86 5.94 12.76
CA GLU A 32 6.58 7.21 12.88
C GLU A 32 7.87 7.21 12.05
N SER A 33 8.32 6.02 11.61
CA SER A 33 9.58 5.85 10.88
C SER A 33 9.47 4.93 9.66
N PHE A 34 10.34 5.16 8.68
CA PHE A 34 10.49 4.32 7.49
C PHE A 34 10.96 2.90 7.84
N ASP A 35 11.79 2.74 8.87
CA ASP A 35 12.26 1.41 9.30
C ASP A 35 11.10 0.49 9.73
N GLU A 36 10.05 1.05 10.35
CA GLU A 36 8.85 0.32 10.78
C GLU A 36 7.96 -0.11 9.59
N LEU A 37 8.06 0.59 8.45
CA LEU A 37 7.32 0.25 7.23
C LEU A 37 7.87 -1.01 6.56
N ILE A 38 9.18 -1.26 6.63
CA ILE A 38 9.85 -2.41 6.00
C ILE A 38 9.23 -3.76 6.38
N PRO A 39 9.08 -4.12 7.68
CA PRO A 39 8.52 -5.41 8.07
C PRO A 39 7.05 -5.58 7.65
N LEU A 40 6.29 -4.50 7.53
CA LEU A 40 4.90 -4.54 7.05
C LEU A 40 4.84 -4.92 5.57
N VAL A 41 5.69 -4.31 4.74
CA VAL A 41 5.77 -4.64 3.31
C VAL A 41 6.18 -6.12 3.13
N GLN A 42 7.13 -6.61 3.92
CA GLN A 42 7.52 -8.03 3.92
C GLN A 42 6.36 -8.95 4.32
N ALA A 43 5.58 -8.59 5.34
CA ALA A 43 4.45 -9.38 5.82
C ALA A 43 3.35 -9.51 4.75
N VAL A 44 3.06 -8.43 4.03
CA VAL A 44 2.08 -8.46 2.94
C VAL A 44 2.60 -9.23 1.74
N ALA A 45 3.87 -9.07 1.36
CA ALA A 45 4.48 -9.85 0.29
C ALA A 45 4.39 -11.37 0.57
N ARG A 46 4.59 -11.78 1.83
CA ARG A 46 4.45 -13.18 2.26
C ARG A 46 3.01 -13.71 2.22
N SER A 47 2.01 -12.83 2.22
CA SER A 47 0.59 -13.21 2.15
C SER A 47 0.14 -13.63 0.75
N GLY A 48 0.97 -13.42 -0.28
CA GLY A 48 0.70 -13.87 -1.65
C GLY A 48 0.49 -12.74 -2.67
N GLU A 49 0.58 -11.48 -2.24
CA GLU A 49 0.53 -10.32 -3.12
C GLU A 49 1.72 -10.33 -4.07
N ARG A 50 1.43 -10.25 -5.37
CA ARG A 50 2.47 -10.27 -6.44
C ARG A 50 2.84 -8.89 -6.96
N PHE A 51 2.01 -7.89 -6.68
CA PHE A 51 2.20 -6.54 -7.19
C PHE A 51 2.27 -5.56 -6.04
N PHE A 52 3.31 -4.73 -6.06
CA PHE A 52 3.51 -3.63 -5.13
C PHE A 52 3.62 -2.32 -5.92
N ARG A 53 2.84 -1.32 -5.51
CA ARG A 53 2.78 0.00 -6.12
C ARG A 53 3.20 1.06 -5.11
N MET A 54 4.29 1.75 -5.41
CA MET A 54 4.80 2.89 -4.65
C MET A 54 4.20 4.18 -5.20
N ASP A 55 2.92 4.40 -4.92
CA ASP A 55 2.14 5.54 -5.45
C ASP A 55 2.39 6.86 -4.72
N VAL A 56 2.91 6.79 -3.49
CA VAL A 56 3.21 7.95 -2.65
C VAL A 56 4.58 7.79 -1.99
N LYS A 57 5.29 8.89 -1.77
CA LYS A 57 6.50 8.87 -0.96
C LYS A 57 6.11 8.74 0.52
N PRO A 58 6.77 7.87 1.32
CA PRO A 58 6.54 7.79 2.76
C PRO A 58 6.78 9.16 3.43
N PRO A 59 5.86 9.64 4.27
CA PRO A 59 5.95 10.96 4.91
C PRO A 59 6.83 10.96 6.17
N TYR A 60 7.79 10.03 6.29
CA TYR A 60 8.62 9.88 7.49
C TYR A 60 9.91 10.69 7.40
N PRO A 61 10.39 11.27 8.51
CA PRO A 61 11.61 12.10 8.52
C PRO A 61 12.88 11.31 8.22
N ASP A 62 12.90 10.01 8.51
CA ASP A 62 14.01 9.09 8.27
C ASP A 62 13.92 8.40 6.89
N THR A 63 12.96 8.78 6.04
CA THR A 63 12.81 8.21 4.69
C THR A 63 14.07 8.49 3.85
N PRO A 64 14.84 7.46 3.46
CA PRO A 64 16.09 7.66 2.71
C PRO A 64 15.81 8.02 1.25
N GLU A 65 16.82 8.50 0.53
CA GLU A 65 16.68 8.79 -0.92
C GLU A 65 16.42 7.53 -1.75
N ASN A 66 16.99 6.39 -1.34
CA ASN A 66 16.81 5.09 -1.99
C ASN A 66 15.63 4.27 -1.41
N TRP A 67 14.59 4.95 -0.94
CA TRP A 67 13.44 4.32 -0.30
C TRP A 67 12.71 3.35 -1.24
N GLU A 68 12.61 3.66 -2.53
CA GLU A 68 11.96 2.79 -3.52
C GLU A 68 12.66 1.44 -3.63
N ASP A 69 13.98 1.43 -3.84
CA ASP A 69 14.80 0.21 -3.88
C ASP A 69 14.67 -0.61 -2.59
N ARG A 70 14.60 0.06 -1.43
CA ARG A 70 14.46 -0.63 -0.13
C ARG A 70 13.11 -1.31 0.01
N LEU A 71 12.02 -0.64 -0.38
CA LEU A 71 10.69 -1.25 -0.34
C LEU A 71 10.55 -2.35 -1.39
N GLU A 72 11.15 -2.19 -2.58
CA GLU A 72 11.21 -3.24 -3.59
C GLU A 72 11.99 -4.46 -3.09
N ALA A 73 13.14 -4.25 -2.44
CA ALA A 73 13.92 -5.33 -1.82
C ALA A 73 13.17 -6.02 -0.68
N ALA A 74 12.41 -5.26 0.11
CA ALA A 74 11.53 -5.80 1.15
C ALA A 74 10.40 -6.65 0.56
N PHE A 75 9.76 -6.17 -0.50
CA PHE A 75 8.66 -6.86 -1.17
C PHE A 75 9.11 -8.12 -1.92
N SER A 76 10.22 -8.04 -2.65
CA SER A 76 10.77 -9.18 -3.42
C SER A 76 11.41 -10.27 -2.54
N GLY A 77 11.59 -10.00 -1.23
CA GLY A 77 12.26 -10.92 -0.32
C GLY A 77 13.79 -10.98 -0.48
N LEU A 78 14.38 -9.96 -1.12
CA LEU A 78 15.84 -9.82 -1.23
C LEU A 78 16.48 -9.42 0.11
N LEU A 79 15.75 -8.75 0.99
CA LEU A 79 16.13 -8.55 2.39
C LEU A 79 15.89 -9.86 3.16
N ARG A 80 16.94 -10.66 3.37
CA ARG A 80 16.92 -11.89 4.20
C ARG A 80 17.41 -11.62 5.62
#